data_AF-A0AAQ3WDB7-F1
#
_entry.id   AF-A0AAQ3WDB7-F1
#
_cell.length_a   1.000
_cell.length_b   1.000
_cell.length_c   1.000
_cell.angle_alpha   90.00
_cell.angle_beta   90.00
_cell.angle_gamma   90.00
#
_symmetry.space_group_name_H-M   'P 1'
#
loop_
_entity.id
_entity.type
_entity.pdbx_description
1 polymer ?
#
loop_
_entity_poly.entity_id
_entity_poly.type
_entity_poly.pdbx_seq_one_letter_code
_entity_poly.pdbx_strand_id
1 'polypeptide(L)'
;MSQLVSARSSLVATATLLLLLLSAAAAAAATPQAQPGSACHNDIVALRTTCYDYVQEGGRTLPPSSNCCATLIGLTNVPCVCDYLGSDIDVDLDKVLYVGRSCGVTIPTGCGATPAAPAAGPTACYSDIVALQSTCSQYVQDGGPMVHPSPHCCAAVRSITNATCVCDHLSSLDHINLDKVFYVAGQCAVAIPWYCG
;
A
#
# COMPACT_ATOMS: atom_id res chain seq x y z
N MET A 1 74.90 2.86 32.41
CA MET A 1 74.02 3.77 31.66
C MET A 1 72.99 2.89 30.97
N SER A 2 71.91 2.62 31.70
CA SER A 2 70.88 1.63 31.36
C SER A 2 69.61 2.39 31.01
N GLN A 3 69.37 2.63 29.73
CA GLN A 3 68.09 3.12 29.22
C GLN A 3 67.97 2.66 27.76
N LEU A 4 66.73 2.43 27.32
CA LEU A 4 66.28 2.14 25.94
C LEU A 4 65.94 0.66 25.61
N VAL A 5 65.58 -0.15 26.61
CA VAL A 5 64.63 -1.28 26.43
C VAL A 5 63.26 -0.82 26.92
N SER A 6 62.60 0.09 26.20
CA SER A 6 61.21 0.49 26.55
C SER A 6 60.45 1.19 25.41
N ALA A 7 60.67 0.78 24.16
CA ALA A 7 60.02 1.42 23.02
C ALA A 7 59.50 0.45 21.94
N ARG A 8 59.37 -0.85 22.26
CA ARG A 8 58.90 -1.86 21.29
C ARG A 8 57.58 -2.55 21.66
N SER A 9 57.01 -2.28 22.84
CA SER A 9 55.78 -2.95 23.31
C SER A 9 54.48 -2.18 23.10
N SER A 10 54.53 -0.95 22.58
CA SER A 10 53.35 -0.06 22.54
C SER A 10 52.57 -0.08 21.22
N LEU A 11 53.11 -0.71 20.16
CA LEU A 11 52.54 -0.66 18.81
C LEU A 11 51.57 -1.82 18.50
N VAL A 12 51.63 -2.92 19.25
CA VAL A 12 50.82 -4.11 18.97
C VAL A 12 49.47 -4.08 19.71
N ALA A 13 49.40 -3.38 20.85
CA ALA A 13 48.20 -3.34 21.69
C ALA A 13 47.11 -2.38 21.18
N THR A 14 47.45 -1.42 20.31
CA THR A 14 46.49 -0.44 19.78
C THR A 14 45.78 -0.92 18.52
N ALA A 15 46.39 -1.83 17.75
CA ALA A 15 45.82 -2.31 16.50
C ALA A 15 44.67 -3.31 16.71
N THR A 16 44.68 -4.11 17.78
CA THR A 16 43.62 -5.07 18.08
C THR A 16 42.39 -4.41 18.70
N LEU A 17 42.54 -3.34 19.49
CA LEU A 17 41.40 -2.66 20.11
C LEU A 17 40.54 -1.89 19.09
N LEU A 18 41.11 -1.46 17.97
CA LEU A 18 40.40 -0.75 16.90
C LEU A 18 39.56 -1.68 15.99
N LEU A 19 39.82 -2.99 15.95
CA LEU A 19 39.06 -3.93 15.11
C LEU A 19 37.78 -4.48 15.75
N LEU A 20 37.57 -4.30 17.06
CA LEU A 20 36.41 -4.88 17.78
C LEU A 20 35.19 -3.94 17.89
N LEU A 21 35.25 -2.72 17.36
CA LEU A 21 34.22 -1.69 17.57
C LEU A 21 33.24 -1.50 16.39
N LEU A 22 33.24 -2.38 15.37
CA LEU A 22 32.51 -2.15 14.11
C LEU A 22 31.24 -3.00 13.88
N SER A 23 30.57 -3.49 14.92
CA SER A 23 29.25 -4.15 14.76
C SER A 23 28.10 -3.18 15.06
N ALA A 24 27.90 -2.21 14.18
CA ALA A 24 26.63 -1.48 14.12
C ALA A 24 25.58 -2.39 13.47
N ALA A 25 24.83 -3.12 14.30
CA ALA A 25 23.61 -3.79 13.86
C ALA A 25 22.58 -2.72 13.49
N ALA A 26 22.44 -2.47 12.18
CA ALA A 26 21.32 -1.71 11.66
C ALA A 26 20.05 -2.55 11.84
N ALA A 27 19.39 -2.38 12.99
CA ALA A 27 18.02 -2.82 13.15
C ALA A 27 17.17 -1.96 12.21
N ALA A 28 16.87 -2.52 11.03
CA ALA A 28 15.83 -1.99 10.16
C ALA A 28 14.53 -2.02 10.99
N ALA A 29 14.10 -0.85 11.46
CA ALA A 29 12.79 -0.69 12.05
C ALA A 29 11.76 -0.99 10.95
N ALA A 30 11.23 -2.21 10.94
CA ALA A 30 9.98 -2.49 10.28
C ALA A 30 8.94 -1.60 10.96
N THR A 31 8.56 -0.51 10.30
CA THR A 31 7.40 0.27 10.72
C THR A 31 6.19 -0.66 10.65
N PRO A 32 5.45 -0.85 11.77
CA PRO A 32 4.17 -1.54 11.70
C PRO A 32 3.32 -0.77 10.68
N GLN A 33 2.89 -1.45 9.61
CA GLN A 33 1.88 -0.91 8.71
C GLN A 33 0.64 -0.64 9.59
N ALA A 34 0.35 0.63 9.84
CA ALA A 34 -0.80 1.01 10.65
C ALA A 34 -2.07 0.51 9.96
N GLN A 35 -2.93 -0.20 10.69
CA GLN A 35 -4.22 -0.64 10.14
C GLN A 35 -5.03 0.59 9.68
N PRO A 36 -5.73 0.50 8.53
CA PRO A 36 -6.65 1.54 8.07
C PRO A 36 -7.63 1.90 9.19
N GLY A 37 -7.83 3.20 9.41
CA GLY A 37 -8.75 3.69 10.43
C GLY A 37 -8.20 3.75 11.88
N SER A 38 -6.98 3.27 12.16
CA SER A 38 -6.42 3.31 13.53
C SER A 38 -6.35 4.71 14.14
N ALA A 39 -6.09 5.74 13.31
CA ALA A 39 -6.04 7.15 13.74
C ALA A 39 -7.41 7.81 13.94
N CYS A 40 -8.50 7.14 13.55
CA CYS A 40 -9.88 7.63 13.64
C CYS A 40 -10.83 6.53 14.16
N HIS A 41 -10.31 5.57 14.92
CA HIS A 41 -11.08 4.41 15.36
C HIS A 41 -12.36 4.80 16.10
N ASN A 42 -12.29 5.81 16.98
CA ASN A 42 -13.46 6.29 17.72
C ASN A 42 -14.51 6.91 16.79
N ASP A 43 -14.09 7.66 15.77
CA ASP A 43 -14.98 8.24 14.77
C ASP A 43 -15.67 7.13 13.95
N ILE A 44 -14.93 6.09 13.55
CA ILE A 44 -15.46 4.93 12.82
C ILE A 44 -16.48 4.17 13.67
N VAL A 45 -16.18 3.90 14.94
CA VAL A 45 -17.10 3.21 15.86
C VAL A 45 -18.38 4.03 16.06
N ALA A 46 -18.25 5.36 16.23
CA ALA A 46 -19.40 6.24 16.37
C ALA A 46 -20.27 6.24 15.10
N LEU A 47 -19.66 6.39 13.92
CA LEU A 47 -20.36 6.35 12.63
C LEU A 47 -21.07 5.02 12.40
N ARG A 48 -20.39 3.89 12.67
CA ARG A 48 -21.01 2.56 12.55
C ARG A 48 -22.22 2.44 13.48
N THR A 49 -22.12 2.99 14.69
CA THR A 49 -23.21 2.93 15.67
C THR A 49 -24.42 3.78 15.27
N THR A 50 -24.20 4.97 14.68
CA THR A 50 -25.27 5.94 14.48
C THR A 50 -25.75 6.05 13.04
N CYS A 51 -24.93 5.66 12.06
CA CYS A 51 -25.16 5.89 10.64
C CYS A 51 -25.24 4.63 9.76
N TYR A 52 -24.79 3.45 10.23
CA TYR A 52 -24.64 2.25 9.39
C TYR A 52 -25.92 1.85 8.63
N ASP A 53 -27.08 1.85 9.30
CA ASP A 53 -28.36 1.48 8.68
C ASP A 53 -28.77 2.37 7.49
N TYR A 54 -28.24 3.60 7.41
CA TYR A 54 -28.53 4.55 6.33
C TYR A 54 -27.56 4.44 5.16
N VAL A 55 -26.38 3.86 5.39
CA VAL A 55 -25.27 3.81 4.42
C VAL A 55 -24.89 2.39 4.00
N GLN A 56 -25.43 1.36 4.64
CA GLN A 56 -25.18 -0.04 4.29
C GLN A 56 -25.54 -0.34 2.82
N GLU A 57 -24.86 -1.31 2.24
CA GLU A 57 -25.11 -1.77 0.87
C GLU A 57 -26.53 -2.35 0.69
N GLY A 58 -27.13 -2.13 -0.48
CA GLY A 58 -28.46 -2.64 -0.84
C GLY A 58 -29.64 -1.92 -0.15
N GLY A 59 -30.86 -2.13 -0.63
CA GLY A 59 -32.05 -1.45 -0.10
C GLY A 59 -32.23 0.00 -0.60
N ARG A 60 -33.19 0.73 -0.02
CA ARG A 60 -33.54 2.10 -0.46
C ARG A 60 -32.72 3.15 0.29
N THR A 61 -32.47 4.29 -0.34
CA THR A 61 -31.90 5.47 0.32
C THR A 61 -32.89 6.02 1.35
N LEU A 62 -32.45 6.14 2.61
CA LEU A 62 -33.25 6.64 3.72
C LEU A 62 -32.67 7.96 4.25
N PRO A 63 -33.51 8.93 4.66
CA PRO A 63 -33.03 10.14 5.30
C PRO A 63 -32.32 9.80 6.63
N PRO A 64 -31.19 10.46 6.95
CA PRO A 64 -30.45 10.15 8.17
C PRO A 64 -31.18 10.61 9.43
N SER A 65 -30.87 9.96 10.55
CA SER A 65 -31.32 10.43 11.87
C SER A 65 -30.54 11.67 12.33
N SER A 66 -31.14 12.42 13.25
CA SER A 66 -30.44 13.53 13.93
C SER A 66 -29.17 13.08 14.64
N ASN A 67 -29.12 11.85 15.15
CA ASN A 67 -27.95 11.31 15.84
C ASN A 67 -26.82 11.00 14.85
N CYS A 68 -27.15 10.41 13.69
CA CYS A 68 -26.19 10.24 12.60
C CYS A 68 -25.60 11.58 12.15
N CYS A 69 -26.45 12.59 11.93
CA CYS A 69 -25.96 13.92 11.53
C CYS A 69 -25.07 14.56 12.60
N ALA A 70 -25.42 14.44 13.88
CA ALA A 70 -24.58 14.94 14.97
C ALA A 70 -23.19 14.27 14.98
N THR A 71 -23.12 12.95 14.76
CA THR A 71 -21.86 12.23 14.62
C THR A 71 -21.05 12.70 13.41
N LEU A 72 -21.69 12.86 12.25
CA LEU A 72 -21.03 13.34 11.03
C LEU A 72 -20.45 14.75 11.17
N ILE A 73 -21.18 15.65 11.82
CA ILE A 73 -20.72 17.02 12.08
C ILE A 73 -19.55 17.02 13.09
N GLY A 74 -19.54 16.06 14.01
CA GLY A 74 -18.53 15.92 15.07
C GLY A 74 -17.26 15.18 14.68
N LEU A 75 -17.10 14.73 13.42
CA LEU A 75 -15.92 13.99 12.98
C LEU A 75 -14.64 14.80 13.17
N THR A 76 -13.64 14.18 13.77
CA THR A 76 -12.38 14.86 14.10
C THR A 76 -11.28 14.60 13.07
N ASN A 77 -11.36 13.48 12.35
CA ASN A 77 -10.37 13.09 11.34
C ASN A 77 -11.04 12.57 10.06
N VAL A 78 -11.67 13.50 9.33
CA VAL A 78 -12.37 13.21 8.06
C VAL A 78 -11.48 12.48 7.03
N PRO A 79 -10.19 12.84 6.82
CA PRO A 79 -9.34 12.11 5.88
C PRO A 79 -9.17 10.63 6.24
N CYS A 80 -8.95 10.30 7.51
CA CYS A 80 -8.83 8.91 7.95
C CYS A 80 -10.14 8.13 7.81
N VAL A 81 -11.28 8.77 8.11
CA VAL A 81 -12.60 8.14 7.93
C VAL A 81 -12.86 7.86 6.45
N CYS A 82 -12.50 8.80 5.57
CA CYS A 82 -12.63 8.63 4.12
C CYS A 82 -11.78 7.48 3.58
N ASP A 83 -10.55 7.32 4.08
CA ASP A 83 -9.68 6.18 3.73
C ASP A 83 -10.30 4.84 4.16
N TYR A 84 -10.85 4.79 5.38
CA TYR A 84 -11.54 3.62 5.91
C TYR A 84 -12.76 3.22 5.07
N LEU A 85 -13.58 4.19 4.65
CA LEU A 85 -14.80 3.93 3.87
C LEU A 85 -14.50 3.25 2.53
N GLY A 86 -13.33 3.47 1.94
CA GLY A 86 -12.94 2.79 0.69
C GLY A 86 -12.51 1.35 0.89
N SER A 87 -12.27 0.95 2.14
CA SER A 87 -11.89 -0.42 2.51
C SER A 87 -13.07 -1.25 3.02
N ASP A 88 -14.22 -0.63 3.29
CA ASP A 88 -15.39 -1.27 3.91
C ASP A 88 -16.41 -1.68 2.82
N ILE A 89 -16.48 -2.99 2.56
CA ILE A 89 -17.31 -3.56 1.49
C ILE A 89 -18.82 -3.54 1.80
N ASP A 90 -19.21 -3.28 3.04
CA ASP A 90 -20.62 -3.33 3.47
C ASP A 90 -21.30 -1.95 3.38
N VAL A 91 -20.61 -0.93 2.84
CA VAL A 91 -21.06 0.45 2.76
C VAL A 91 -21.20 0.93 1.31
N ASP A 92 -22.36 1.53 1.00
CA ASP A 92 -22.67 2.19 -0.26
C ASP A 92 -22.23 3.67 -0.20
N LEU A 93 -21.19 4.00 -0.96
CA LEU A 93 -20.63 5.36 -1.02
C LEU A 93 -21.63 6.41 -1.50
N ASP A 94 -22.53 6.07 -2.44
CA ASP A 94 -23.54 7.01 -2.92
C ASP A 94 -24.51 7.39 -1.79
N LYS A 95 -24.83 6.44 -0.91
CA LYS A 95 -25.62 6.72 0.29
C LYS A 95 -24.84 7.53 1.32
N VAL A 96 -23.55 7.29 1.50
CA VAL A 96 -22.70 8.14 2.37
C VAL A 96 -22.75 9.59 1.89
N LEU A 97 -22.62 9.83 0.59
CA LEU A 97 -22.71 11.17 -0.01
C LEU A 97 -24.10 11.79 0.17
N TYR A 98 -25.17 11.01 0.00
CA TYR A 98 -26.54 11.46 0.25
C TYR A 98 -26.74 11.88 1.72
N VAL A 99 -26.29 11.05 2.66
CA VAL A 99 -26.38 11.31 4.10
C VAL A 99 -25.59 12.57 4.48
N GLY A 100 -24.36 12.70 4.00
CA GLY A 100 -23.52 13.89 4.24
C GLY A 100 -24.22 15.18 3.79
N ARG A 101 -24.71 15.20 2.54
CA ARG A 101 -25.47 16.34 2.01
C ARG A 101 -26.72 16.65 2.81
N SER A 102 -27.46 15.61 3.21
CA SER A 102 -28.69 15.75 4.02
C SER A 102 -28.41 16.34 5.41
N CYS A 103 -27.25 16.03 5.99
CA CYS A 103 -26.79 16.56 7.27
C CYS A 103 -26.10 17.94 7.15
N GLY A 104 -25.98 18.50 5.94
CA GLY A 104 -25.26 19.76 5.70
C GLY A 104 -23.73 19.64 5.80
N VAL A 105 -23.20 18.42 5.72
CA VAL A 105 -21.77 18.14 5.76
C VAL A 105 -21.26 17.91 4.33
N THR A 106 -20.28 18.72 3.92
CA THR A 106 -19.61 18.55 2.63
C THR A 106 -18.57 17.45 2.73
N ILE A 107 -18.89 16.27 2.22
CA ILE A 107 -17.93 15.16 2.10
C ILE A 107 -17.01 15.45 0.89
N PRO A 108 -15.68 15.38 1.05
CA PRO A 108 -14.73 15.57 -0.05
C PRO A 108 -15.02 14.64 -1.23
N THR A 109 -14.90 15.17 -2.44
CA THR A 109 -14.90 14.35 -3.66
C THR A 109 -13.73 13.36 -3.61
N GLY A 110 -14.01 12.07 -3.76
CA GLY A 110 -13.01 11.00 -3.60
C GLY A 110 -12.92 10.40 -2.20
N CYS A 111 -13.77 10.81 -1.26
CA CYS A 111 -13.94 10.11 0.02
C CYS A 111 -14.45 8.67 -0.22
N GLY A 112 -13.82 7.68 0.40
CA GLY A 112 -14.13 6.28 0.15
C GLY A 112 -13.62 5.76 -1.20
N ALA A 113 -12.98 6.59 -2.02
CA ALA A 113 -12.00 6.01 -2.91
C ALA A 113 -10.94 5.42 -1.97
N THR A 114 -10.66 4.12 -2.07
CA THR A 114 -9.34 3.61 -1.66
C THR A 114 -8.33 4.67 -2.06
N PRO A 115 -7.37 5.08 -1.21
CA PRO A 115 -6.37 6.03 -1.63
C PRO A 115 -5.88 5.51 -2.96
N ALA A 116 -6.23 6.22 -4.03
CA ALA A 116 -5.53 6.06 -5.27
C ALA A 116 -4.11 6.25 -4.80
N ALA A 117 -3.30 5.19 -4.84
CA ALA A 117 -1.87 5.37 -4.86
C ALA A 117 -1.66 6.56 -5.79
N PRO A 118 -1.14 7.67 -5.25
CA PRO A 118 -1.51 9.04 -5.61
C PRO A 118 -1.69 9.12 -7.09
N ALA A 119 -2.96 9.25 -7.56
CA ALA A 119 -3.39 9.03 -8.95
C ALA A 119 -2.21 9.05 -9.90
N ALA A 120 -1.57 7.89 -9.97
CA ALA A 120 -0.59 7.64 -10.96
C ALA A 120 -1.46 7.38 -12.17
N GLY A 121 -1.93 8.45 -12.82
CA GLY A 121 -2.14 8.36 -14.26
C GLY A 121 -0.92 7.63 -14.84
N PRO A 122 -1.05 6.93 -15.97
CA PRO A 122 -0.03 6.00 -16.47
C PRO A 122 1.39 6.53 -16.30
N THR A 123 1.62 7.84 -16.41
CA THR A 123 2.80 8.60 -15.98
C THR A 123 3.55 8.11 -14.71
N ALA A 124 2.92 7.83 -13.56
CA ALA A 124 3.67 7.54 -12.33
C ALA A 124 4.14 6.08 -12.17
N CYS A 125 3.64 5.17 -13.01
CA CYS A 125 4.28 3.87 -13.23
C CYS A 125 4.58 3.62 -14.72
N TYR A 126 4.68 4.66 -15.54
CA TYR A 126 4.77 4.52 -17.01
C TYR A 126 6.05 3.80 -17.39
N SER A 127 7.15 4.18 -16.75
CA SER A 127 8.45 3.51 -16.92
C SER A 127 8.38 2.04 -16.52
N ASP A 128 7.66 1.72 -15.44
CA ASP A 128 7.49 0.35 -14.97
C ASP A 128 6.64 -0.45 -15.97
N ILE A 129 5.53 0.11 -16.46
CA ILE A 129 4.67 -0.50 -17.48
C ILE A 129 5.46 -0.75 -18.77
N VAL A 130 6.24 0.23 -19.26
CA VAL A 130 7.05 0.07 -20.47
C VAL A 130 8.15 -0.98 -20.28
N ALA A 131 8.80 -1.02 -19.12
CA ALA A 131 9.79 -2.04 -18.79
C ALA A 131 9.16 -3.44 -18.73
N LEU A 132 7.97 -3.58 -18.14
CA LEU A 132 7.25 -4.84 -18.07
C LEU A 132 6.75 -5.30 -19.45
N GLN A 133 6.17 -4.40 -20.26
CA GLN A 133 5.73 -4.76 -21.61
C GLN A 133 6.91 -5.23 -22.47
N SER A 134 8.05 -4.53 -22.41
CA SER A 134 9.23 -4.87 -23.22
C SER A 134 9.94 -6.14 -22.78
N THR A 135 9.91 -6.48 -21.49
CA THR A 135 10.68 -7.62 -20.96
C THR A 135 9.83 -8.84 -20.60
N CYS A 136 8.56 -8.64 -20.25
CA CYS A 136 7.70 -9.66 -19.65
C CYS A 136 6.48 -10.07 -20.49
N SER A 137 6.08 -9.32 -21.51
CA SER A 137 4.82 -9.55 -22.26
C SER A 137 4.62 -10.99 -22.75
N GLN A 138 5.67 -11.65 -23.24
CA GLN A 138 5.58 -13.04 -23.73
C GLN A 138 5.25 -14.08 -22.65
N TYR A 139 5.50 -13.77 -21.37
CA TYR A 139 5.30 -14.70 -20.26
C TYR A 139 3.90 -14.60 -19.64
N VAL A 140 3.18 -13.51 -19.91
CA VAL A 140 1.90 -13.18 -19.24
C VAL A 140 0.71 -13.09 -20.21
N GLN A 141 0.93 -13.16 -21.52
CA GLN A 141 -0.15 -13.20 -22.52
C GLN A 141 -1.05 -14.44 -22.39
N ASP A 142 -2.29 -14.30 -22.83
CA ASP A 142 -3.26 -15.39 -22.90
C ASP A 142 -2.84 -16.54 -23.82
N GLY A 143 -3.15 -17.77 -23.38
CA GLY A 143 -2.85 -19.00 -24.12
C GLY A 143 -1.39 -19.47 -24.01
N GLY A 144 -1.14 -20.76 -24.20
CA GLY A 144 0.20 -21.35 -24.06
C GLY A 144 0.63 -21.65 -22.61
N PRO A 145 1.72 -22.43 -22.42
CA PRO A 145 2.14 -22.90 -21.11
C PRO A 145 2.71 -21.79 -20.21
N MET A 146 2.65 -21.99 -18.89
CA MET A 146 3.43 -21.21 -17.94
C MET A 146 4.91 -21.56 -18.11
N VAL A 147 5.73 -20.59 -18.51
CA VAL A 147 7.17 -20.80 -18.73
C VAL A 147 7.97 -19.88 -17.82
N HIS A 148 9.14 -20.37 -17.38
CA HIS A 148 9.99 -19.64 -16.44
C HIS A 148 10.43 -18.27 -17.05
N PRO A 149 10.30 -17.16 -16.30
CA PRO A 149 10.61 -15.82 -16.81
C PRO A 149 12.11 -15.62 -17.09
N SER A 150 12.44 -14.74 -18.01
CA SER A 150 13.85 -14.37 -18.25
C SER A 150 14.43 -13.59 -17.07
N PRO A 151 15.77 -13.58 -16.91
CA PRO A 151 16.43 -12.71 -15.94
C PRO A 151 16.10 -11.22 -16.12
N HIS A 152 15.91 -10.77 -17.36
CA HIS A 152 15.55 -9.39 -17.67
C HIS A 152 14.12 -9.07 -17.23
N CYS A 153 13.17 -9.98 -17.47
CA CYS A 153 11.82 -9.85 -16.95
C CYS A 153 11.82 -9.79 -15.42
N CYS A 154 12.51 -10.71 -14.75
CA CYS A 154 12.57 -10.67 -13.29
C CYS A 154 13.30 -9.45 -12.72
N ALA A 155 14.25 -8.86 -13.45
CA ALA A 155 14.84 -7.58 -13.06
C ALA A 155 13.78 -6.47 -13.10
N ALA A 156 13.01 -6.38 -14.19
CA ALA A 156 11.93 -5.41 -14.33
C ALA A 156 10.86 -5.56 -13.23
N VAL A 157 10.40 -6.80 -12.96
CA VAL A 157 9.39 -7.08 -11.92
C VAL A 157 9.89 -6.70 -10.53
N ARG A 158 11.18 -6.90 -10.22
CA ARG A 158 11.78 -6.49 -8.94
C ARG A 158 12.02 -4.99 -8.82
N SER A 159 12.12 -4.29 -9.95
CA SER A 159 12.33 -2.85 -9.99
C SER A 159 11.03 -2.05 -9.96
N ILE A 160 9.86 -2.69 -9.92
CA ILE A 160 8.57 -2.01 -9.78
C ILE A 160 8.57 -1.24 -8.46
N THR A 161 8.41 0.07 -8.56
CA THR A 161 8.37 0.94 -7.38
C THR A 161 6.94 1.27 -6.94
N ASN A 162 5.97 1.18 -7.87
CA ASN A 162 4.57 1.43 -7.62
C ASN A 162 3.70 0.24 -8.06
N ALA A 163 3.73 -0.83 -7.25
CA ALA A 163 2.99 -2.06 -7.53
C ALA A 163 1.47 -1.80 -7.60
N THR A 164 0.94 -0.86 -6.81
CA THR A 164 -0.49 -0.48 -6.85
C THR A 164 -0.89 0.06 -8.22
N CYS A 165 -0.14 1.03 -8.76
CA CYS A 165 -0.40 1.59 -10.09
C CYS A 165 -0.31 0.54 -11.20
N VAL A 166 0.70 -0.33 -11.14
CA VAL A 166 0.87 -1.41 -12.13
C VAL A 166 -0.32 -2.36 -12.08
N CYS A 167 -0.80 -2.72 -10.88
CA CYS A 167 -1.92 -3.63 -10.73
C CYS A 167 -3.25 -3.06 -11.24
N ASP A 168 -3.56 -1.80 -10.93
CA ASP A 168 -4.75 -1.12 -11.45
C ASP A 168 -4.74 -1.11 -12.99
N HIS A 169 -3.56 -0.91 -13.59
CA HIS A 169 -3.40 -0.96 -15.04
C HIS A 169 -3.60 -2.38 -15.61
N LEU A 170 -3.01 -3.40 -14.98
CA LEU A 170 -3.11 -4.79 -15.43
C LEU A 170 -4.55 -5.32 -15.38
N SER A 171 -5.31 -4.99 -14.33
CA SER A 171 -6.73 -5.37 -14.21
C SER A 171 -7.63 -4.80 -15.31
N SER A 172 -7.14 -3.81 -16.06
CA SER A 172 -7.85 -3.20 -17.19
C SER A 172 -7.48 -3.80 -18.55
N LEU A 173 -6.59 -4.79 -18.63
CA LEU A 173 -6.09 -5.35 -19.89
C LEU A 173 -6.69 -6.73 -20.18
N ASP A 174 -7.47 -6.84 -21.26
CA ASP A 174 -8.16 -8.08 -21.68
C ASP A 174 -7.26 -9.15 -22.33
N HIS A 175 -5.94 -8.94 -22.41
CA HIS A 175 -5.00 -9.83 -23.11
C HIS A 175 -3.87 -10.37 -22.22
N ILE A 176 -4.02 -10.18 -20.90
CA ILE A 176 -3.08 -10.62 -19.89
C ILE A 176 -3.75 -11.66 -19.00
N ASN A 177 -3.08 -12.80 -18.84
CA ASN A 177 -3.51 -13.87 -17.97
C ASN A 177 -2.98 -13.67 -16.55
N LEU A 178 -3.87 -13.37 -15.61
CA LEU A 178 -3.50 -13.09 -14.21
C LEU A 178 -2.81 -14.26 -13.52
N ASP A 179 -3.19 -15.51 -13.79
CA ASP A 179 -2.51 -16.69 -13.23
C ASP A 179 -1.02 -16.73 -13.63
N LYS A 180 -0.72 -16.33 -14.87
CA LYS A 180 0.67 -16.21 -15.34
C LYS A 180 1.41 -15.04 -14.71
N VAL A 181 0.73 -13.93 -14.43
CA VAL A 181 1.31 -12.80 -13.69
C VAL A 181 1.75 -13.25 -12.29
N PHE A 182 0.87 -13.97 -11.57
CA PHE A 182 1.21 -14.56 -10.27
C PHE A 182 2.35 -15.58 -10.36
N TYR A 183 2.34 -16.44 -11.39
CA TYR A 183 3.42 -17.39 -11.64
C TYR A 183 4.77 -16.67 -11.83
N VAL A 184 4.84 -15.66 -12.70
CA VAL A 184 6.07 -14.90 -12.97
C VAL A 184 6.58 -14.23 -11.70
N ALA A 185 5.74 -13.54 -10.94
CA ALA A 185 6.19 -12.89 -9.71
C ALA A 185 6.66 -13.88 -8.65
N GLY A 186 6.01 -15.03 -8.51
CA GLY A 186 6.47 -16.13 -7.67
C GLY A 186 7.86 -16.61 -8.07
N GLN A 187 8.10 -16.85 -9.36
CA GLN A 187 9.43 -17.24 -9.88
C GLN A 187 10.47 -16.12 -9.69
N CYS A 188 10.06 -14.86 -9.76
CA CYS A 188 10.92 -13.72 -9.51
C CYS A 188 11.07 -13.36 -8.02
N ALA A 189 10.45 -14.11 -7.10
CA ALA A 189 10.45 -13.82 -5.66
C ALA A 189 9.98 -12.39 -5.32
N VAL A 190 8.95 -11.91 -6.03
CA VAL A 190 8.31 -10.63 -5.79
C VAL A 190 6.92 -10.86 -5.20
N ALA A 191 6.61 -10.15 -4.12
CA ALA A 191 5.28 -10.16 -3.53
C ALA A 191 4.38 -9.19 -4.31
N ILE A 192 3.34 -9.72 -4.97
CA ILE A 192 2.29 -8.92 -5.59
C ILE A 192 1.19 -8.66 -4.53
N PRO A 193 0.62 -7.43 -4.46
CA PRO A 193 -0.57 -7.19 -3.67
C PRO A 193 -1.74 -8.12 -4.06
N TRP A 194 -2.51 -8.56 -3.08
CA TRP A 194 -3.59 -9.54 -3.29
C TRP A 194 -4.76 -9.01 -4.12
N TYR A 195 -4.89 -7.69 -4.27
CA TYR A 195 -5.92 -7.03 -5.09
C TYR A 195 -5.52 -6.89 -6.57
N CYS A 196 -4.35 -7.37 -6.96
CA CYS A 196 -3.92 -7.40 -8.35
C CYS A 196 -4.58 -8.58 -9.08
N GLY A 197 -5.90 -8.51 -9.25
CA GLY A 197 -6.71 -9.54 -9.90
C GLY A 197 -8.17 -9.46 -9.52
#